data_AF-A0A9D6N058-F1
#
_entry.id   AF-A0A9D6N058-F1
#
_cell.length_a   1.000
_cell.length_b   1.000
_cell.length_c   1.000
_cell.angle_alpha   90.00
_cell.angle_beta   90.00
_cell.angle_gamma   90.00
#
_symmetry.space_group_name_H-M   'P 1'
#
loop_
_entity.id
_entity.type
_entity.pdbx_description
1 polymer ?
#
loop_
_entity_poly.entity_id
_entity_poly.type
_entity_poly.pdbx_seq_one_letter_code
_entity_poly.pdbx_strand_id
1 'polypeptide(L)'
;MPAVITAKDIEEIIAKGGDPKGYPADAILTPSAKDALREFASRKPSAASGSGSGAGGGAKLSSKSSKGDLDSYFNSSACNDLKEQLCDIGRRLWQRAYVDGNGGNIAIRVGEDVALCTPTLVSKGFMKPADMCLVDFEGNQLAGVKKRTSEILMHLQIMKRQPRAVATVHCHPPYSTGFAVAGLEPPTCMIPEYEVFSSVAIAPYRTPGTPEMGKLVADLVDQHNTILMANHGVVSWSHLSVEDAYFKMEILEAYCRTVLVTAQLGRPAQTMTPTQLQDLLKIKQSLGIPDPRIGLKECELCDNSEWRPGVNCGVPTQLGTPAPDAKLDGEAEALVKAITDQILGGGR
;
A
#
# COMPACT_ATOMS: atom_id res chain seq x y z
N MET A 1 32.81 3.32 6.84
CA MET A 1 31.62 2.80 7.54
C MET A 1 31.65 1.28 7.45
N PRO A 2 31.35 0.54 8.52
CA PRO A 2 31.31 -0.92 8.46
C PRO A 2 30.28 -1.39 7.44
N ALA A 3 30.63 -2.39 6.62
CA ALA A 3 29.74 -2.93 5.59
C ALA A 3 28.56 -3.68 6.25
N VAL A 4 27.33 -3.49 5.75
CA VAL A 4 26.15 -4.23 6.23
C VAL A 4 25.94 -5.45 5.34
N ILE A 5 25.84 -6.64 5.96
CA ILE A 5 25.66 -7.92 5.27
C ILE A 5 24.23 -8.42 5.49
N THR A 6 23.53 -8.67 4.38
CA THR A 6 22.15 -9.16 4.33
C THR A 6 22.10 -10.68 4.15
N ALA A 7 20.93 -11.29 4.36
CA ALA A 7 20.73 -12.72 4.11
C ALA A 7 21.03 -13.08 2.64
N LYS A 8 20.64 -12.20 1.71
CA LYS A 8 20.87 -12.39 0.28
C LYS A 8 22.36 -12.40 -0.08
N ASP A 9 23.16 -11.55 0.57
CA ASP A 9 24.62 -11.54 0.34
C ASP A 9 25.25 -12.88 0.76
N ILE A 10 24.80 -13.45 1.87
CA ILE A 10 25.25 -14.78 2.34
C ILE A 10 24.76 -15.89 1.40
N GLU A 11 23.51 -15.85 0.96
CA GLU A 11 22.96 -16.81 -0.01
C GLU A 11 23.69 -16.75 -1.36
N GLU A 12 24.06 -15.55 -1.83
CA GLU A 12 24.85 -15.38 -3.06
C GLU A 12 26.28 -15.89 -2.91
N ILE A 13 26.92 -15.68 -1.75
CA ILE A 13 28.24 -16.25 -1.44
C ILE A 13 28.16 -17.78 -1.45
N ILE A 14 27.14 -18.37 -0.81
CA ILE A 14 26.89 -19.81 -0.80
C ILE A 14 26.64 -20.34 -2.22
N ALA A 15 25.80 -19.66 -3.00
CA ALA A 15 25.45 -20.06 -4.37
C ALA A 15 26.66 -20.04 -5.31
N LYS A 16 27.63 -19.16 -5.06
CA LYS A 16 28.90 -19.07 -5.81
C LYS A 16 29.98 -20.02 -5.26
N GLY A 17 29.68 -20.82 -4.24
CA GLY A 17 30.62 -21.76 -3.61
C GLY A 17 31.68 -21.11 -2.74
N GLY A 18 31.48 -19.84 -2.33
CA GLY A 18 32.37 -19.11 -1.43
C GLY A 18 32.13 -19.44 0.04
N ASP A 19 33.08 -19.09 0.90
CA ASP A 19 32.92 -19.21 2.36
C ASP A 19 31.84 -18.21 2.85
N PRO A 20 30.72 -18.68 3.43
CA PRO A 20 29.65 -17.81 3.94
C PRO A 20 30.12 -16.81 5.02
N LYS A 21 31.31 -17.03 5.60
CA LYS A 21 31.96 -16.14 6.57
C LYS A 21 33.03 -15.23 5.95
N GLY A 22 33.16 -15.20 4.63
CA GLY A 22 34.14 -14.43 3.87
C GLY A 22 33.88 -12.92 3.80
N TYR A 23 33.19 -12.34 4.79
CA TYR A 23 32.94 -10.90 4.89
C TYR A 23 33.95 -10.21 5.83
N PRO A 24 34.18 -8.89 5.70
CA PRO A 24 35.08 -8.13 6.58
C PRO A 24 34.72 -8.28 8.07
N ALA A 25 35.73 -8.35 8.94
CA ALA A 25 35.53 -8.61 10.38
C ALA A 25 34.75 -7.49 11.11
N ASP A 26 34.73 -6.29 10.55
CA ASP A 26 33.99 -5.12 11.05
C ASP A 26 32.56 -5.02 10.50
N ALA A 27 32.12 -5.98 9.67
CA ALA A 27 30.81 -5.94 9.03
C ALA A 27 29.64 -6.14 10.02
N ILE A 28 28.56 -5.39 9.82
CA ILE A 28 27.31 -5.51 10.59
C ILE A 28 26.41 -6.54 9.91
N LEU A 29 26.15 -7.65 10.58
CA LEU A 29 25.21 -8.67 10.13
C LEU A 29 23.78 -8.31 10.54
N THR A 30 22.87 -8.25 9.57
CA THR A 30 21.42 -8.21 9.84
C THR A 30 20.96 -9.46 10.62
N PRO A 31 19.85 -9.41 11.38
CA PRO A 31 19.29 -10.59 12.04
C PRO A 31 19.07 -11.76 11.07
N SER A 32 18.48 -11.49 9.90
CA SER A 32 18.26 -12.49 8.85
C SER A 32 19.56 -13.06 8.26
N ALA A 33 20.63 -12.26 8.16
CA ALA A 33 21.96 -12.76 7.80
C ALA A 33 22.51 -13.74 8.85
N LYS A 34 22.32 -13.46 10.14
CA LYS A 34 22.72 -14.39 11.21
C LYS A 34 21.91 -15.69 11.15
N ASP A 35 20.64 -15.61 10.80
CA ASP A 35 19.77 -16.77 10.65
C ASP A 35 20.15 -17.62 9.42
N ALA A 36 20.45 -17.00 8.28
CA ALA A 36 20.93 -17.68 7.07
C ALA A 36 22.26 -18.44 7.34
N LEU A 37 23.17 -17.86 8.11
CA LEU A 37 24.42 -18.52 8.53
C LEU A 37 24.17 -19.71 9.47
N ARG A 38 23.21 -19.58 10.40
CA ARG A 38 22.83 -20.67 11.30
C ARG A 38 22.18 -21.81 10.54
N GLU A 39 21.31 -21.49 9.58
CA GLU A 39 20.66 -22.48 8.73
C GLU A 39 21.70 -23.24 7.89
N PHE A 40 22.63 -22.52 7.26
CA PHE A 40 23.74 -23.13 6.52
C PHE A 40 24.60 -24.04 7.41
N ALA A 41 24.97 -23.59 8.61
CA ALA A 41 25.76 -24.40 9.56
C ALA A 41 25.01 -25.64 10.06
N SER A 42 23.66 -25.63 10.02
CA SER A 42 22.81 -26.74 10.47
C SER A 42 22.50 -27.77 9.38
N ARG A 43 22.77 -27.47 8.09
CA ARG A 43 22.52 -28.38 6.97
C ARG A 43 23.58 -29.50 6.92
N LYS A 44 23.23 -30.70 7.40
CA LYS A 44 23.90 -31.97 6.98
C LYS A 44 23.57 -32.27 5.52
N PRO A 45 24.46 -32.93 4.74
CA PRO A 45 24.16 -33.30 3.37
C PRO A 45 23.08 -34.37 3.37
N SER A 46 21.84 -33.97 3.11
CA SER A 46 20.69 -34.86 2.96
C SER A 46 19.98 -34.53 1.65
N ALA A 47 19.66 -35.57 0.89
CA ALA A 47 19.05 -35.53 -0.42
C ALA A 47 17.81 -34.62 -0.45
N ALA A 48 17.75 -33.77 -1.47
CA ALA A 48 16.74 -32.74 -1.65
C ALA A 48 15.32 -33.33 -1.79
N SER A 49 14.48 -33.14 -0.76
CA SER A 49 13.03 -33.10 -0.91
C SER A 49 12.60 -31.63 -0.98
N GLY A 50 12.76 -31.02 -2.16
CA GLY A 50 12.26 -29.69 -2.44
C GLY A 50 10.78 -29.74 -2.78
N SER A 51 9.92 -29.36 -1.84
CA SER A 51 8.54 -28.95 -2.12
C SER A 51 8.55 -27.57 -2.79
N GLY A 52 9.05 -27.53 -4.02
CA GLY A 52 8.80 -26.44 -4.95
C GLY A 52 7.53 -26.77 -5.69
N SER A 53 6.44 -26.04 -5.43
CA SER A 53 5.27 -26.00 -6.30
C SER A 53 5.63 -25.25 -7.60
N GLY A 54 6.53 -25.83 -8.38
CA GLY A 54 6.75 -25.50 -9.77
C GLY A 54 5.65 -26.20 -10.57
N ALA A 55 4.67 -25.42 -11.01
CA ALA A 55 3.66 -25.88 -11.94
C ALA A 55 4.35 -26.47 -13.19
N GLY A 56 4.09 -27.76 -13.44
CA GLY A 56 4.54 -28.47 -14.64
C GLY A 56 4.00 -27.84 -15.92
N GLY A 57 4.76 -28.02 -17.00
CA GLY A 57 4.49 -27.48 -18.34
C GLY A 57 3.25 -28.07 -19.03
N GLY A 58 2.06 -27.68 -18.56
CA GLY A 58 0.84 -27.64 -19.35
C GLY A 58 0.64 -26.24 -19.95
N ALA A 59 -0.11 -26.13 -21.04
CA ALA A 59 -0.50 -24.83 -21.59
C ALA A 59 -1.10 -23.95 -20.48
N LYS A 60 -0.59 -22.73 -20.30
CA LYS A 60 -1.10 -21.81 -19.28
C LYS A 60 -2.56 -21.48 -19.59
N LEU A 61 -3.40 -21.48 -18.56
CA LEU A 61 -4.81 -21.09 -18.68
C LEU A 61 -4.92 -19.68 -19.28
N SER A 62 -5.81 -19.50 -20.26
CA SER A 62 -6.06 -18.20 -20.89
C SER A 62 -7.54 -18.02 -21.21
N SER A 63 -7.94 -16.81 -21.57
CA SER A 63 -9.29 -16.47 -22.03
C SER A 63 -9.72 -17.26 -23.28
N LYS A 64 -8.73 -17.76 -24.04
CA LYS A 64 -8.94 -18.57 -25.25
C LYS A 64 -9.03 -20.07 -24.97
N SER A 65 -8.81 -20.50 -23.72
CA SER A 65 -9.02 -21.88 -23.32
C SER A 65 -10.48 -22.30 -23.56
N SER A 66 -10.70 -23.59 -23.83
CA SER A 66 -12.07 -24.06 -24.06
C SER A 66 -12.92 -23.89 -22.79
N LYS A 67 -14.23 -23.79 -22.95
CA LYS A 67 -15.14 -23.71 -21.79
C LYS A 67 -14.94 -24.89 -20.83
N GLY A 68 -14.72 -26.09 -21.36
CA GLY A 68 -14.42 -27.28 -20.56
C GLY A 68 -13.14 -27.16 -19.75
N ASP A 69 -12.09 -26.55 -20.30
CA ASP A 69 -10.83 -26.34 -19.60
C ASP A 69 -10.97 -25.28 -18.50
N LEU A 70 -11.68 -24.18 -18.79
CA LEU A 70 -11.97 -23.13 -17.81
C LEU A 70 -12.81 -23.66 -16.65
N ASP A 71 -13.85 -24.45 -16.94
CA ASP A 71 -14.69 -25.09 -15.93
C ASP A 71 -13.91 -26.14 -15.12
N SER A 72 -13.05 -26.94 -15.79
CA SER A 72 -12.18 -27.92 -15.13
C SER A 72 -11.20 -27.25 -14.16
N TYR A 73 -10.52 -26.19 -14.61
CA TYR A 73 -9.65 -25.39 -13.75
C TYR A 73 -10.42 -24.79 -12.58
N PHE A 74 -11.56 -24.14 -12.84
CA PHE A 74 -12.36 -23.46 -11.82
C PHE A 74 -12.84 -24.41 -10.72
N ASN A 75 -13.07 -25.69 -11.04
CA ASN A 75 -13.48 -26.72 -10.08
C ASN A 75 -12.33 -27.58 -9.56
N SER A 76 -11.08 -27.29 -9.94
CA SER A 76 -9.91 -28.03 -9.47
C SER A 76 -9.59 -27.72 -8.00
N SER A 77 -8.88 -28.65 -7.33
CA SER A 77 -8.41 -28.47 -5.96
C SER A 77 -7.54 -27.21 -5.81
N ALA A 78 -6.60 -26.99 -6.73
CA ALA A 78 -5.71 -25.82 -6.69
C ALA A 78 -6.47 -24.49 -6.80
N CYS A 79 -7.53 -24.43 -7.62
CA CYS A 79 -8.39 -23.26 -7.69
C CYS A 79 -9.21 -23.10 -6.40
N ASN A 80 -9.69 -24.20 -5.81
CA ASN A 80 -10.40 -24.16 -4.54
C ASN A 80 -9.54 -23.61 -3.40
N ASP A 81 -8.26 -23.98 -3.32
CA ASP A 81 -7.33 -23.46 -2.31
C ASP A 81 -7.21 -21.93 -2.40
N LEU A 82 -7.12 -21.39 -3.62
CA LEU A 82 -7.11 -19.93 -3.84
C LEU A 82 -8.44 -19.28 -3.44
N LYS A 83 -9.57 -19.91 -3.75
CA LYS A 83 -10.90 -19.41 -3.35
C LYS A 83 -11.03 -19.36 -1.83
N GLU A 84 -10.50 -20.35 -1.12
CA GLU A 84 -10.45 -20.40 0.34
C GLU A 84 -9.56 -19.28 0.90
N GLN A 85 -8.38 -19.05 0.32
CA GLN A 85 -7.52 -17.92 0.69
C GLN A 85 -8.22 -16.57 0.50
N LEU A 86 -8.93 -16.37 -0.61
CA LEU A 86 -9.72 -15.14 -0.85
C LEU A 86 -10.83 -14.96 0.20
N CYS A 87 -11.49 -16.04 0.61
CA CYS A 87 -12.51 -16.00 1.67
C CYS A 87 -11.89 -15.68 3.04
N ASP A 88 -10.71 -16.24 3.34
CA ASP A 88 -9.99 -15.96 4.58
C ASP A 88 -9.55 -14.50 4.67
N ILE A 89 -8.93 -13.96 3.62
CA ILE A 89 -8.55 -12.54 3.55
C ILE A 89 -9.78 -11.64 3.66
N GLY A 90 -10.88 -11.99 3.00
CA GLY A 90 -12.15 -11.27 3.15
C GLY A 90 -12.66 -11.23 4.60
N ARG A 91 -12.52 -12.33 5.34
CA ARG A 91 -12.86 -12.42 6.77
C ARG A 91 -11.98 -11.54 7.63
N ARG A 92 -10.67 -11.54 7.40
CA ARG A 92 -9.72 -10.70 8.14
C ARG A 92 -9.98 -9.21 7.89
N LEU A 93 -10.20 -8.81 6.63
CA LEU A 93 -10.60 -7.44 6.27
C LEU A 93 -11.88 -7.01 7.02
N TRP A 94 -12.89 -7.89 7.07
CA TRP A 94 -14.14 -7.61 7.78
C TRP A 94 -13.95 -7.50 9.30
N GLN A 95 -13.19 -8.41 9.91
CA GLN A 95 -12.87 -8.38 11.35
C GLN A 95 -12.15 -7.10 11.79
N ARG A 96 -11.37 -6.50 10.88
CA ARG A 96 -10.66 -5.24 11.11
C ARG A 96 -11.47 -4.00 10.75
N ALA A 97 -12.72 -4.16 10.32
CA ALA A 97 -13.58 -3.10 9.81
C ALA A 97 -12.95 -2.32 8.63
N TYR A 98 -12.18 -3.00 7.78
CA TYR A 98 -11.61 -2.39 6.57
C TYR A 98 -12.62 -2.39 5.41
N VAL A 99 -13.70 -3.15 5.53
CA VAL A 99 -14.78 -3.21 4.55
C VAL A 99 -16.10 -2.83 5.21
N ASP A 100 -16.92 -2.08 4.49
CA ASP A 100 -18.20 -1.52 4.90
C ASP A 100 -19.34 -2.17 4.10
N GLY A 101 -20.12 -3.01 4.78
CA GLY A 101 -21.21 -3.76 4.16
C GLY A 101 -20.71 -4.75 3.11
N ASN A 102 -20.88 -4.40 1.82
CA ASN A 102 -20.48 -5.19 0.65
C ASN A 102 -19.32 -4.56 -0.14
N GLY A 103 -18.71 -3.48 0.39
CA GLY A 103 -17.55 -2.80 -0.18
C GLY A 103 -16.27 -3.65 -0.17
N GLY A 104 -15.25 -3.13 -0.86
CA GLY A 104 -13.99 -3.81 -1.11
C GLY A 104 -14.08 -4.93 -2.14
N ASN A 105 -12.92 -5.40 -2.60
CA ASN A 105 -12.80 -6.51 -3.53
C ASN A 105 -11.37 -7.05 -3.58
N ILE A 106 -11.24 -8.32 -3.93
CA ILE A 106 -9.96 -9.02 -4.03
C ILE A 106 -9.91 -9.71 -5.39
N ALA A 107 -8.75 -9.65 -6.04
CA ALA A 107 -8.49 -10.39 -7.28
C ALA A 107 -7.07 -10.97 -7.32
N ILE A 108 -6.95 -12.15 -7.93
CA ILE A 108 -5.68 -12.86 -8.13
C ILE A 108 -5.59 -13.42 -9.54
N ARG A 109 -4.48 -13.17 -10.21
CA ARG A 109 -4.15 -13.71 -11.53
C ARG A 109 -3.93 -15.21 -11.43
N VAL A 110 -4.56 -15.97 -12.32
CA VAL A 110 -4.48 -17.44 -12.36
C VAL A 110 -4.10 -18.00 -13.74
N GLY A 111 -3.92 -17.13 -14.71
CA GLY A 111 -3.54 -17.47 -16.08
C GLY A 111 -2.80 -16.31 -16.76
N GLU A 112 -2.64 -16.42 -18.08
CA GLU A 112 -1.99 -15.37 -18.89
C GLU A 112 -2.80 -14.07 -18.90
N ASP A 113 -4.11 -14.20 -19.04
CA ASP A 113 -5.09 -13.11 -19.15
C ASP A 113 -6.40 -13.45 -18.42
N VAL A 114 -6.29 -14.23 -17.34
CA VAL A 114 -7.41 -14.69 -16.52
C VAL A 114 -7.12 -14.46 -15.03
N ALA A 115 -8.14 -14.02 -14.28
CA ALA A 115 -8.08 -13.80 -12.84
C ALA A 115 -9.30 -14.38 -12.10
N LEU A 116 -9.09 -14.81 -10.86
CA LEU A 116 -10.17 -15.01 -9.88
C LEU A 116 -10.46 -13.69 -9.17
N CYS A 117 -11.73 -13.44 -8.86
CA CYS A 117 -12.13 -12.29 -8.07
C CYS A 117 -13.34 -12.56 -7.18
N THR A 118 -13.53 -11.70 -6.19
CA THR A 118 -14.69 -11.73 -5.30
C THR A 118 -15.98 -11.29 -6.02
N PRO A 119 -17.15 -11.79 -5.61
CA PRO A 119 -18.43 -11.35 -6.16
C PRO A 119 -18.81 -9.93 -5.72
N THR A 120 -19.72 -9.31 -6.46
CA THR A 120 -20.42 -8.09 -6.05
C THR A 120 -21.54 -8.39 -5.03
N LEU A 121 -21.91 -7.38 -4.23
CA LEU A 121 -23.02 -7.40 -3.27
C LEU A 121 -22.95 -8.52 -2.20
N VAL A 122 -21.77 -9.03 -1.91
CA VAL A 122 -21.52 -9.98 -0.82
C VAL A 122 -20.52 -9.37 0.15
N SER A 123 -20.87 -9.39 1.43
CA SER A 123 -19.95 -8.96 2.48
C SER A 123 -18.73 -9.88 2.53
N LYS A 124 -17.52 -9.29 2.55
CA LYS A 124 -16.28 -10.05 2.46
C LYS A 124 -16.05 -11.00 3.63
N GLY A 125 -16.67 -10.72 4.78
CA GLY A 125 -16.65 -11.61 5.95
C GLY A 125 -17.45 -12.91 5.79
N PHE A 126 -18.34 -12.99 4.79
CA PHE A 126 -19.30 -14.09 4.63
C PHE A 126 -19.25 -14.75 3.25
N MET A 127 -18.20 -14.48 2.47
CA MET A 127 -17.98 -15.14 1.19
C MET A 127 -17.74 -16.64 1.37
N LYS A 128 -18.18 -17.42 0.39
CA LYS A 128 -17.88 -18.85 0.27
C LYS A 128 -17.03 -19.09 -0.98
N PRO A 129 -16.22 -20.16 -1.05
CA PRO A 129 -15.46 -20.48 -2.26
C PRO A 129 -16.33 -20.57 -3.52
N ALA A 130 -17.56 -21.10 -3.39
CA ALA A 130 -18.54 -21.19 -4.48
C ALA A 130 -19.03 -19.82 -5.02
N ASP A 131 -18.79 -18.74 -4.28
CA ASP A 131 -19.18 -17.38 -4.65
C ASP A 131 -18.18 -16.70 -5.57
N MET A 132 -16.96 -17.23 -5.69
CA MET A 132 -15.89 -16.61 -6.48
C MET A 132 -16.20 -16.62 -7.98
N CYS A 133 -15.58 -15.69 -8.71
CA CYS A 133 -15.79 -15.51 -10.14
C CYS A 133 -14.45 -15.65 -10.87
N LEU A 134 -14.45 -16.34 -12.02
CA LEU A 134 -13.33 -16.35 -12.96
C LEU A 134 -13.62 -15.34 -14.06
N VAL A 135 -12.68 -14.45 -14.35
CA VAL A 135 -12.83 -13.39 -15.35
C VAL A 135 -11.64 -13.34 -16.27
N ASP A 136 -11.85 -12.93 -17.52
CA ASP A 136 -10.76 -12.52 -18.40
C ASP A 136 -10.31 -11.08 -18.09
N PHE A 137 -9.24 -10.66 -18.76
CA PHE A 137 -8.65 -9.33 -18.63
C PHE A 137 -9.46 -8.21 -19.29
N GLU A 138 -10.51 -8.53 -20.04
CA GLU A 138 -11.51 -7.58 -20.54
C GLU A 138 -12.68 -7.42 -19.54
N GLY A 139 -12.69 -8.19 -18.46
CA GLY A 139 -13.71 -8.13 -17.41
C GLY A 139 -14.95 -8.98 -17.70
N ASN A 140 -14.89 -9.85 -18.72
CA ASN A 140 -15.92 -10.83 -19.00
C ASN A 140 -15.84 -11.98 -18.00
N GLN A 141 -16.99 -12.39 -17.47
CA GLN A 141 -17.06 -13.50 -16.55
C GLN A 141 -17.05 -14.82 -17.33
N LEU A 142 -16.03 -15.63 -17.08
CA LEU A 142 -15.80 -16.93 -17.72
C LEU A 142 -16.44 -18.08 -16.93
N ALA A 143 -16.41 -18.00 -15.59
CA ALA A 143 -17.00 -19.00 -14.70
C ALA A 143 -17.43 -18.40 -13.35
N GLY A 144 -18.20 -19.17 -12.57
CA GLY A 144 -18.77 -18.75 -11.29
C GLY A 144 -20.25 -18.35 -11.39
N VAL A 145 -21.01 -18.62 -10.33
CA VAL A 145 -22.48 -18.44 -10.32
C VAL A 145 -22.89 -17.01 -9.96
N LYS A 146 -22.18 -16.38 -9.03
CA LYS A 146 -22.43 -14.97 -8.66
C LYS A 146 -21.78 -14.04 -9.68
N LYS A 147 -22.30 -12.81 -9.75
CA LYS A 147 -21.70 -11.75 -10.57
C LYS A 147 -20.40 -11.26 -9.93
N ARG A 148 -19.35 -11.11 -10.74
CA ARG A 148 -18.07 -10.50 -10.35
C ARG A 148 -18.24 -9.09 -9.77
N THR A 149 -17.26 -8.62 -9.00
CA THR A 149 -17.23 -7.23 -8.46
C THR A 149 -17.44 -6.18 -9.57
N SER A 150 -18.13 -5.07 -9.27
CA SER A 150 -18.30 -3.94 -10.19
C SER A 150 -16.97 -3.30 -10.59
N GLU A 151 -15.95 -3.41 -9.74
CA GLU A 151 -14.66 -2.73 -9.88
C GLU A 151 -13.55 -3.60 -10.46
N ILE A 152 -13.93 -4.72 -11.10
CA ILE A 152 -12.94 -5.67 -11.63
C ILE A 152 -11.97 -5.00 -12.61
N LEU A 153 -12.43 -3.99 -13.36
CA LEU A 153 -11.61 -3.28 -14.34
C LEU A 153 -10.39 -2.62 -13.70
N MET A 154 -10.49 -2.11 -12.47
CA MET A 154 -9.34 -1.55 -11.76
C MET A 154 -8.26 -2.61 -11.54
N HIS A 155 -8.61 -3.76 -10.98
CA HIS A 155 -7.67 -4.87 -10.76
C HIS A 155 -7.02 -5.34 -12.07
N LEU A 156 -7.81 -5.48 -13.13
CA LEU A 156 -7.32 -5.95 -14.42
C LEU A 156 -6.40 -4.91 -15.08
N GLN A 157 -6.68 -3.62 -14.97
CA GLN A 157 -5.80 -2.57 -15.48
C GLN A 157 -4.47 -2.54 -14.72
N ILE A 158 -4.48 -2.74 -13.39
CA ILE A 158 -3.25 -2.91 -12.60
C ILE A 158 -2.44 -4.10 -13.13
N MET A 159 -3.07 -5.26 -13.29
CA MET A 159 -2.40 -6.48 -13.77
C MET A 159 -1.90 -6.37 -15.21
N LYS A 160 -2.60 -5.63 -16.08
CA LYS A 160 -2.18 -5.32 -17.46
C LYS A 160 -0.98 -4.40 -17.48
N ARG A 161 -1.01 -3.32 -16.68
CA ARG A 161 0.05 -2.31 -16.65
C ARG A 161 1.31 -2.85 -16.00
N GLN A 162 1.17 -3.59 -14.91
CA GLN A 162 2.26 -4.21 -14.18
C GLN A 162 2.12 -5.74 -14.23
N PRO A 163 2.76 -6.43 -15.21
CA PRO A 163 2.66 -7.87 -15.36
C PRO A 163 3.14 -8.68 -14.15
N ARG A 164 3.98 -8.10 -13.28
CA ARG A 164 4.38 -8.72 -12.01
C ARG A 164 3.26 -8.72 -10.98
N ALA A 165 2.21 -7.92 -11.12
CA ALA A 165 1.09 -7.91 -10.19
C ALA A 165 0.29 -9.21 -10.31
N VAL A 166 0.44 -10.07 -9.30
CA VAL A 166 -0.23 -11.37 -9.16
C VAL A 166 -1.53 -11.21 -8.40
N ALA A 167 -1.56 -10.41 -7.33
CA ALA A 167 -2.73 -10.24 -6.50
C ALA A 167 -2.97 -8.78 -6.14
N THR A 168 -4.23 -8.47 -5.84
CA THR A 168 -4.70 -7.11 -5.56
C THR A 168 -5.80 -7.15 -4.50
N VAL A 169 -5.77 -6.21 -3.57
CA VAL A 169 -6.76 -6.07 -2.49
C VAL A 169 -7.21 -4.62 -2.44
N HIS A 170 -8.51 -4.40 -2.54
CA HIS A 170 -9.15 -3.11 -2.37
C HIS A 170 -10.12 -3.14 -1.19
N CYS A 171 -10.06 -2.11 -0.35
CA CYS A 171 -10.98 -1.89 0.75
C CYS A 171 -10.96 -0.42 1.22
N HIS A 172 -11.69 -0.13 2.29
CA HIS A 172 -11.97 1.21 2.83
C HIS A 172 -11.52 1.33 4.30
N PRO A 173 -10.23 1.10 4.63
CA PRO A 173 -9.75 1.16 5.99
C PRO A 173 -9.82 2.63 6.50
N PRO A 174 -10.38 2.91 7.69
CA PRO A 174 -10.80 4.27 8.07
C PRO A 174 -9.70 5.33 8.08
N TYR A 175 -8.50 5.01 8.60
CA TYR A 175 -7.45 6.01 8.71
C TYR A 175 -6.87 6.36 7.34
N SER A 176 -6.51 5.36 6.54
CA SER A 176 -5.95 5.55 5.21
C SER A 176 -6.97 6.16 4.24
N THR A 177 -8.25 5.79 4.38
CA THR A 177 -9.35 6.43 3.63
C THR A 177 -9.50 7.89 4.04
N GLY A 178 -9.28 8.23 5.32
CA GLY A 178 -9.21 9.61 5.79
C GLY A 178 -8.12 10.44 5.07
N PHE A 179 -6.93 9.87 4.89
CA PHE A 179 -5.86 10.49 4.08
C PHE A 179 -6.30 10.67 2.62
N ALA A 180 -6.94 9.66 2.03
CA ALA A 180 -7.45 9.72 0.66
C ALA A 180 -8.53 10.82 0.49
N VAL A 181 -9.43 10.98 1.48
CA VAL A 181 -10.45 12.05 1.50
C VAL A 181 -9.81 13.42 1.67
N ALA A 182 -8.76 13.52 2.49
CA ALA A 182 -8.01 14.77 2.68
C ALA A 182 -7.18 15.17 1.45
N GLY A 183 -7.00 14.28 0.48
CA GLY A 183 -6.12 14.52 -0.67
C GLY A 183 -4.64 14.53 -0.28
N LEU A 184 -4.27 13.83 0.80
CA LEU A 184 -2.92 13.85 1.36
C LEU A 184 -2.30 12.46 1.32
N GLU A 185 -1.08 12.38 0.81
CA GLU A 185 -0.26 11.18 0.99
C GLU A 185 0.27 11.13 2.44
N PRO A 186 0.34 9.93 3.05
CA PRO A 186 0.93 9.80 4.37
C PRO A 186 2.39 10.27 4.33
N PRO A 187 2.83 11.13 5.27
CA PRO A 187 4.22 11.58 5.36
C PRO A 187 5.19 10.40 5.45
N THR A 188 6.42 10.55 4.98
CA THR A 188 7.45 9.51 4.94
C THR A 188 8.48 9.67 6.06
N CYS A 189 9.45 8.75 6.10
CA CYS A 189 10.61 8.74 6.98
C CYS A 189 10.31 8.55 8.47
N MET A 190 9.21 7.90 8.87
CA MET A 190 8.91 7.68 10.28
C MET A 190 9.03 6.23 10.75
N ILE A 191 8.44 5.28 10.03
CA ILE A 191 8.32 3.88 10.49
C ILE A 191 8.92 2.94 9.43
N PRO A 192 9.86 2.05 9.81
CA PRO A 192 10.53 1.17 8.85
C PRO A 192 9.58 0.26 8.05
N GLU A 193 8.52 -0.27 8.67
CA GLU A 193 7.59 -1.17 8.00
C GLU A 193 6.90 -0.50 6.80
N TYR A 194 6.48 0.75 6.97
CA TYR A 194 5.93 1.55 5.87
C TYR A 194 6.97 1.77 4.77
N GLU A 195 8.18 2.16 5.17
CA GLU A 195 9.27 2.47 4.23
C GLU A 195 9.85 1.26 3.50
N VAL A 196 9.69 0.05 4.03
CA VAL A 196 10.17 -1.20 3.39
C VAL A 196 9.08 -1.83 2.53
N PHE A 197 7.84 -1.89 3.00
CA PHE A 197 6.80 -2.71 2.35
C PHE A 197 5.81 -1.93 1.50
N SER A 198 5.70 -0.62 1.66
CA SER A 198 4.73 0.21 0.95
C SER A 198 5.41 1.31 0.15
N SER A 199 4.96 1.51 -1.08
CA SER A 199 5.17 2.75 -1.83
C SER A 199 3.80 3.26 -2.23
N VAL A 200 3.48 4.46 -1.74
CA VAL A 200 2.13 5.03 -1.76
C VAL A 200 2.06 6.20 -2.72
N ALA A 201 0.96 6.29 -3.45
CA ALA A 201 0.56 7.48 -4.19
C ALA A 201 -0.96 7.70 -4.07
N ILE A 202 -1.43 8.90 -4.41
CA ILE A 202 -2.85 9.21 -4.49
C ILE A 202 -3.35 9.36 -5.94
N ALA A 203 -4.36 8.57 -6.30
CA ALA A 203 -5.10 8.71 -7.55
C ALA A 203 -6.25 9.73 -7.40
N PRO A 204 -6.43 10.65 -8.38
CA PRO A 204 -7.55 11.59 -8.39
C PRO A 204 -8.91 10.86 -8.43
N TYR A 205 -9.94 11.49 -7.86
CA TYR A 205 -11.29 10.91 -7.84
C TYR A 205 -11.83 10.65 -9.24
N ARG A 206 -12.38 9.45 -9.44
CA ARG A 206 -13.27 9.09 -10.54
C ARG A 206 -14.34 8.16 -9.98
N THR A 207 -15.47 8.07 -10.67
CA THR A 207 -16.58 7.20 -10.26
C THR A 207 -16.10 5.74 -10.16
N PRO A 208 -16.36 5.05 -9.04
CA PRO A 208 -16.03 3.63 -8.88
C PRO A 208 -16.60 2.76 -10.01
N GLY A 209 -15.84 1.76 -10.43
CA GLY A 209 -16.21 0.83 -11.51
C GLY A 209 -16.04 1.35 -12.94
N THR A 210 -15.63 2.60 -13.18
CA THR A 210 -15.40 3.09 -14.55
C THR A 210 -14.00 2.75 -15.08
N PRO A 211 -13.81 2.63 -16.41
CA PRO A 211 -12.50 2.41 -17.01
C PRO A 211 -11.47 3.50 -16.69
N GLU A 212 -11.92 4.76 -16.56
CA GLU A 212 -11.07 5.91 -16.26
C GLU A 212 -10.45 5.79 -14.86
N MET A 213 -11.21 5.32 -13.88
CA MET A 213 -10.71 5.06 -12.53
C MET A 213 -9.61 3.99 -12.57
N GLY A 214 -9.86 2.86 -13.24
CA GLY A 214 -8.88 1.79 -13.40
C GLY A 214 -7.60 2.26 -14.09
N LYS A 215 -7.71 3.12 -15.12
CA LYS A 215 -6.55 3.69 -15.82
C LYS A 215 -5.71 4.59 -14.91
N LEU A 216 -6.33 5.52 -14.17
CA LEU A 216 -5.58 6.42 -13.28
C LEU A 216 -4.83 5.67 -12.18
N VAL A 217 -5.46 4.66 -11.59
CA VAL A 217 -4.80 3.79 -10.63
C VAL A 217 -3.64 3.04 -11.28
N ALA A 218 -3.85 2.47 -12.47
CA ALA A 218 -2.83 1.72 -13.19
C ALA A 218 -1.63 2.58 -13.59
N ASP A 219 -1.81 3.84 -13.98
CA ASP A 219 -0.71 4.74 -14.35
C ASP A 219 0.32 4.96 -13.22
N LEU A 220 -0.05 4.66 -11.96
CA LEU A 220 0.81 4.79 -10.78
C LEU A 220 1.53 3.47 -10.40
N VAL A 221 1.10 2.31 -10.91
CA VAL A 221 1.53 1.03 -10.33
C VAL A 221 2.95 0.59 -10.67
N ASP A 222 3.59 1.22 -11.64
CA ASP A 222 5.00 0.95 -11.95
C ASP A 222 5.94 1.54 -10.90
N GLN A 223 5.47 2.53 -10.15
CA GLN A 223 6.22 3.23 -9.12
C GLN A 223 5.69 2.92 -7.72
N HIS A 224 4.40 2.56 -7.60
CA HIS A 224 3.73 2.42 -6.31
C HIS A 224 2.99 1.08 -6.22
N ASN A 225 3.09 0.43 -5.05
CA ASN A 225 2.39 -0.83 -4.79
C ASN A 225 1.06 -0.67 -4.04
N THR A 226 0.78 0.55 -3.58
CA THR A 226 -0.38 0.89 -2.77
C THR A 226 -0.90 2.25 -3.20
N ILE A 227 -2.16 2.34 -3.59
CA ILE A 227 -2.75 3.56 -4.15
C ILE A 227 -3.93 3.98 -3.28
N LEU A 228 -3.85 5.19 -2.73
CA LEU A 228 -5.00 5.89 -2.17
C LEU A 228 -5.88 6.37 -3.33
N MET A 229 -7.18 6.15 -3.25
CA MET A 229 -8.14 6.66 -4.22
C MET A 229 -8.95 7.77 -3.58
N ALA A 230 -8.75 9.01 -4.05
CA ALA A 230 -9.35 10.18 -3.44
C ALA A 230 -10.87 10.03 -3.30
N ASN A 231 -11.42 10.37 -2.13
CA ASN A 231 -12.85 10.21 -1.77
C ASN A 231 -13.42 8.80 -1.95
N HIS A 232 -12.59 7.75 -1.87
CA HIS A 232 -13.03 6.38 -2.07
C HIS A 232 -12.43 5.39 -1.08
N GLY A 233 -11.12 5.10 -1.20
CA GLY A 233 -10.54 3.95 -0.51
C GLY A 233 -9.09 3.71 -0.85
N VAL A 234 -8.64 2.46 -0.70
CA VAL A 234 -7.25 2.07 -0.97
C VAL A 234 -7.24 0.79 -1.79
N VAL A 235 -6.31 0.67 -2.74
CA VAL A 235 -5.97 -0.59 -3.41
C VAL A 235 -4.48 -0.86 -3.27
N SER A 236 -4.12 -2.09 -2.90
CA SER A 236 -2.74 -2.58 -2.90
C SER A 236 -2.59 -3.71 -3.90
N TRP A 237 -1.37 -3.88 -4.43
CA TRP A 237 -1.01 -5.01 -5.27
C TRP A 237 0.27 -5.69 -4.80
N SER A 238 0.41 -6.97 -5.15
CA SER A 238 1.55 -7.81 -4.80
C SER A 238 1.99 -8.65 -5.99
N HIS A 239 3.30 -8.87 -6.09
CA HIS A 239 3.90 -9.83 -7.01
C HIS A 239 4.10 -11.22 -6.42
N LEU A 240 3.73 -11.42 -5.15
CA LEU A 240 3.95 -12.65 -4.40
C LEU A 240 2.63 -13.42 -4.20
N SER A 241 1.65 -12.78 -3.54
CA SER A 241 0.43 -13.46 -3.11
C SER A 241 -0.66 -12.49 -2.68
N VAL A 242 -1.87 -13.01 -2.49
CA VAL A 242 -2.98 -12.24 -1.90
C VAL A 242 -2.71 -11.83 -0.45
N GLU A 243 -2.00 -12.66 0.31
CA GLU A 243 -1.58 -12.37 1.69
C GLU A 243 -0.67 -11.14 1.73
N ASP A 244 0.32 -11.06 0.84
CA ASP A 244 1.25 -9.93 0.78
C ASP A 244 0.57 -8.63 0.28
N ALA A 245 -0.45 -8.73 -0.58
CA ALA A 245 -1.29 -7.57 -0.92
C ALA A 245 -2.09 -7.09 0.30
N TYR A 246 -2.67 -8.01 1.08
CA TYR A 246 -3.37 -7.72 2.32
C TYR A 246 -2.45 -7.10 3.39
N PHE A 247 -1.22 -7.60 3.57
CA PHE A 247 -0.27 -7.03 4.53
C PHE A 247 0.07 -5.58 4.22
N LYS A 248 0.22 -5.19 2.96
CA LYS A 248 0.42 -3.77 2.58
C LYS A 248 -0.74 -2.89 3.04
N MET A 249 -1.96 -3.41 2.98
CA MET A 249 -3.15 -2.72 3.48
C MET A 249 -3.11 -2.56 5.00
N GLU A 250 -2.73 -3.60 5.73
CA GLU A 250 -2.55 -3.52 7.19
C GLU A 250 -1.45 -2.55 7.61
N ILE A 251 -0.32 -2.58 6.91
CA ILE A 251 0.83 -1.70 7.15
C ILE A 251 0.43 -0.24 6.91
N LEU A 252 -0.23 0.05 5.78
CA LEU A 252 -0.69 1.41 5.49
C LEU A 252 -1.67 1.91 6.56
N GLU A 253 -2.65 1.09 6.94
CA GLU A 253 -3.65 1.51 7.92
C GLU A 253 -3.04 1.75 9.31
N ALA A 254 -2.16 0.84 9.75
CA ALA A 254 -1.43 1.02 11.00
C ALA A 254 -0.55 2.28 10.96
N TYR A 255 0.07 2.56 9.81
CA TYR A 255 0.89 3.74 9.60
C TYR A 255 0.07 5.03 9.67
N CYS A 256 -1.01 5.14 8.88
CA CYS A 256 -1.91 6.29 8.88
C CYS A 256 -2.48 6.57 10.28
N ARG A 257 -2.88 5.52 11.01
CA ARG A 257 -3.32 5.65 12.40
C ARG A 257 -2.23 6.23 13.29
N THR A 258 -1.01 5.73 13.16
CA THR A 258 0.14 6.19 13.95
C THR A 258 0.49 7.64 13.63
N VAL A 259 0.43 8.03 12.37
CA VAL A 259 0.63 9.42 11.94
C VAL A 259 -0.40 10.35 12.58
N LEU A 260 -1.69 9.97 12.59
CA LEU A 260 -2.72 10.78 13.24
C LEU A 260 -2.50 10.87 14.76
N VAL A 261 -2.15 9.78 15.43
CA VAL A 261 -1.80 9.81 16.86
C VAL A 261 -0.59 10.72 17.10
N THR A 262 0.44 10.62 16.26
CA THR A 262 1.66 11.45 16.34
C THR A 262 1.32 12.93 16.19
N ALA A 263 0.46 13.28 15.23
CA ALA A 263 -0.03 14.64 15.05
C ALA A 263 -0.80 15.16 16.29
N GLN A 264 -1.63 14.31 16.91
CA GLN A 264 -2.43 14.66 18.09
C GLN A 264 -1.59 14.91 19.35
N LEU A 265 -0.38 14.34 19.44
CA LEU A 265 0.52 14.56 20.58
C LEU A 265 1.14 15.96 20.63
N GLY A 266 0.95 16.78 19.58
CA GLY A 266 1.37 18.19 19.57
C GLY A 266 2.89 18.41 19.55
N ARG A 267 3.67 17.40 19.16
CA ARG A 267 5.12 17.50 18.96
C ARG A 267 5.47 17.26 17.50
N PRO A 268 6.53 17.90 16.97
CA PRO A 268 7.08 17.53 15.68
C PRO A 268 7.39 16.04 15.62
N ALA A 269 7.00 15.39 14.53
CA ALA A 269 7.31 13.99 14.30
C ALA A 269 8.84 13.80 14.23
N GLN A 270 9.33 12.75 14.87
CA GLN A 270 10.72 12.33 14.71
C GLN A 270 10.83 11.54 13.41
N THR A 271 11.83 11.84 12.60
CA THR A 271 12.07 11.16 11.32
C THR A 271 13.42 10.46 11.34
N MET A 272 13.50 9.38 10.58
CA MET A 272 14.75 8.73 10.20
C MET A 272 15.64 9.70 9.42
N THR A 273 16.95 9.51 9.52
CA THR A 273 17.90 10.25 8.71
C THR A 273 17.84 9.78 7.25
N PRO A 274 18.28 10.61 6.29
CA PRO A 274 18.36 10.19 4.89
C PRO A 274 19.15 8.89 4.66
N THR A 275 20.27 8.72 5.36
CA THR A 275 21.09 7.51 5.28
C THR A 275 20.34 6.27 5.81
N GLN A 276 19.60 6.41 6.91
CA GLN A 276 18.74 5.33 7.43
C GLN A 276 17.66 4.95 6.41
N LEU A 277 17.01 5.94 5.79
CA LEU A 277 16.03 5.66 4.75
C LEU A 277 16.66 4.98 3.53
N GLN A 278 17.86 5.39 3.12
CA GLN A 278 18.56 4.77 2.00
C GLN A 278 18.80 3.27 2.25
N ASP A 279 19.13 2.87 3.47
CA ASP A 279 19.29 1.46 3.82
C ASP A 279 17.96 0.69 3.74
N LEU A 280 16.84 1.30 4.15
CA LEU A 280 15.52 0.70 4.00
C LEU A 280 15.10 0.58 2.52
N LEU A 281 15.44 1.56 1.68
CA LEU A 281 15.17 1.51 0.25
C LEU A 281 15.97 0.38 -0.45
N LYS A 282 17.19 0.08 0.00
CA LYS A 282 17.95 -1.09 -0.49
C LYS A 282 17.23 -2.41 -0.15
N ILE A 283 16.66 -2.51 1.05
CA ILE A 283 15.86 -3.68 1.46
C ILE A 283 14.59 -3.75 0.60
N LYS A 284 13.86 -2.65 0.44
CA LYS A 284 12.67 -2.60 -0.44
C LYS A 284 12.98 -3.04 -1.87
N GLN A 285 14.11 -2.59 -2.42
CA GLN A 285 14.57 -2.97 -3.76
C GLN A 285 14.90 -4.47 -3.84
N SER A 286 15.52 -5.05 -2.82
CA SER A 286 15.83 -6.48 -2.79
C SER A 286 14.57 -7.36 -2.72
N LEU A 287 13.50 -6.85 -2.09
CA LEU A 287 12.15 -7.43 -2.10
C LEU A 287 11.39 -7.21 -3.41
N GLY A 288 11.97 -6.48 -4.37
CA GLY A 288 11.37 -6.25 -5.68
C GLY A 288 10.13 -5.36 -5.67
N ILE A 289 9.95 -4.55 -4.63
CA ILE A 289 8.87 -3.57 -4.50
C ILE A 289 9.26 -2.28 -5.24
N PRO A 290 8.39 -1.71 -6.10
CA PRO A 290 8.68 -0.45 -6.76
C PRO A 290 8.61 0.72 -5.78
N ASP A 291 9.44 1.74 -6.00
CA ASP A 291 9.40 3.02 -5.31
C ASP A 291 10.14 4.08 -6.14
N PRO A 292 9.56 5.26 -6.40
CA PRO A 292 10.20 6.30 -7.20
C PRO A 292 11.43 6.92 -6.50
N ARG A 293 11.60 6.68 -5.19
CA ARG A 293 12.74 7.21 -4.42
C ARG A 293 14.01 6.37 -4.58
N ILE A 294 13.92 5.19 -5.20
CA ILE A 294 15.09 4.35 -5.47
C ILE A 294 16.04 5.08 -6.43
N GLY A 295 17.26 5.37 -5.96
CA GLY A 295 18.28 6.06 -6.73
C GLY A 295 18.33 7.58 -6.56
N LEU A 296 17.41 8.17 -5.77
CA LEU A 296 17.48 9.59 -5.40
C LEU A 296 18.65 9.87 -4.45
N LYS A 297 19.08 11.15 -4.39
CA LYS A 297 20.11 11.59 -3.45
C LYS A 297 19.50 11.79 -2.06
N GLU A 298 20.35 11.70 -1.02
CA GLU A 298 19.93 11.80 0.38
C GLU A 298 19.07 13.04 0.69
N CYS A 299 19.38 14.21 0.12
CA CYS A 299 18.62 15.44 0.37
C CYS A 299 17.19 15.44 -0.18
N GLU A 300 16.81 14.46 -0.99
CA GLU A 300 15.52 14.36 -1.69
C GLU A 300 14.60 13.29 -1.08
N LEU A 301 15.05 12.57 -0.05
CA LEU A 301 14.39 11.35 0.43
C LEU A 301 13.26 11.59 1.44
N CYS A 302 13.33 12.67 2.22
CA CYS A 302 12.42 12.95 3.34
C CYS A 302 11.69 14.29 3.22
N ASP A 303 11.10 14.57 2.06
CA ASP A 303 10.23 15.74 1.91
C ASP A 303 8.82 15.44 2.45
N ASN A 304 8.45 16.14 3.53
CA ASN A 304 7.14 16.07 4.16
C ASN A 304 6.44 17.45 4.15
N SER A 305 6.83 18.36 3.26
CA SER A 305 6.38 19.76 3.25
C SER A 305 4.86 19.95 3.05
N GLU A 306 4.23 19.03 2.32
CA GLU A 306 2.77 18.95 2.12
C GLU A 306 2.03 18.54 3.41
N TRP A 307 2.65 17.73 4.26
CA TRP A 307 2.05 17.28 5.52
C TRP A 307 2.26 18.29 6.64
N ARG A 308 1.20 19.02 6.98
CA ARG A 308 1.15 19.88 8.16
C ARG A 308 0.09 19.34 9.12
N PRO A 309 0.48 18.73 10.25
CA PRO A 309 -0.45 18.38 11.31
C PRO A 309 -1.33 19.60 11.58
N GLY A 310 -2.66 19.42 11.54
CA GLY A 310 -3.60 20.51 11.73
C GLY A 310 -3.19 21.32 12.95
N VAL A 311 -2.78 22.57 12.70
CA VAL A 311 -2.46 23.51 13.76
C VAL A 311 -3.75 23.74 14.53
N ASN A 312 -3.90 23.14 15.71
CA ASN A 312 -4.66 23.82 16.75
C ASN A 312 -3.96 25.16 16.90
N CYS A 313 -4.62 26.24 16.52
CA CYS A 313 -4.16 27.58 16.83
C CYS A 313 -3.87 27.58 18.33
N GLY A 314 -2.60 27.48 18.70
CA GLY A 314 -2.16 27.82 20.03
C GLY A 314 -2.42 29.31 20.12
N VAL A 315 -3.61 29.69 20.57
CA VAL A 315 -3.80 31.02 21.14
C VAL A 315 -2.70 31.08 22.20
N PRO A 316 -1.71 31.98 22.07
CA PRO A 316 -0.68 32.07 23.07
C PRO A 316 -1.39 32.22 24.41
N THR A 317 -1.15 31.33 25.36
CA THR A 317 -1.48 31.63 26.74
C THR A 317 -0.75 32.94 27.00
N GLN A 318 -1.48 34.05 27.15
CA GLN A 318 -0.89 35.30 27.58
C GLN A 318 -0.31 35.03 28.98
N LEU A 319 0.94 34.57 29.02
CA LEU A 319 1.79 34.65 30.19
C LEU A 319 2.25 36.10 30.26
N GLY A 320 1.32 36.96 30.64
CA GLY A 320 1.48 38.38 30.75
C GLY A 320 0.23 38.93 31.40
N THR A 321 0.38 39.36 32.64
CA THR A 321 -0.53 40.16 33.48
C THR A 321 -1.74 40.77 32.74
N PRO A 322 -2.95 40.76 33.35
CA PRO A 322 -4.07 41.51 32.79
C PRO A 322 -3.63 42.97 32.60
N ALA A 323 -3.58 43.40 31.35
CA ALA A 323 -3.33 44.80 31.05
C ALA A 323 -4.48 45.61 31.67
N PRO A 324 -4.19 46.63 32.49
CA PRO A 324 -5.25 47.51 32.98
C PRO A 324 -5.77 48.30 31.78
N ASP A 325 -7.08 48.25 31.55
CA ASP A 325 -7.84 49.10 30.64
C ASP A 325 -7.08 49.55 29.39
N ALA A 326 -7.03 48.69 28.38
CA ALA A 326 -6.63 49.08 27.04
C ALA A 326 -7.61 50.15 26.53
N LYS A 327 -7.29 51.42 26.79
CA LYS A 327 -7.95 52.56 26.17
C LYS A 327 -7.82 52.40 24.67
N LEU A 328 -8.95 52.44 23.99
CA LEU A 328 -9.03 52.46 22.54
C LEU A 328 -8.13 53.59 22.02
N ASP A 329 -7.28 53.25 21.05
CA ASP A 329 -6.38 54.19 20.41
C ASP A 329 -7.20 55.20 19.59
N GLY A 330 -7.25 56.45 20.07
CA GLY A 330 -8.05 57.51 19.46
C GLY A 330 -7.59 57.86 18.03
N GLU A 331 -6.33 57.61 17.67
CA GLU A 331 -5.86 57.78 16.29
C GLU A 331 -6.43 56.69 15.38
N ALA A 332 -6.48 55.44 15.85
CA ALA A 332 -7.08 54.34 15.11
C ALA A 332 -8.59 54.55 14.90
N GLU A 333 -9.31 55.04 15.91
CA GLU A 333 -10.74 55.36 15.78
C GLU A 333 -10.98 56.51 14.79
N ALA A 334 -10.15 57.56 14.83
CA ALA A 334 -10.23 58.67 13.90
C ALA A 334 -9.99 58.22 12.45
N LEU A 335 -9.03 57.32 12.24
CA LEU A 335 -8.72 56.75 10.92
C LEU A 335 -9.88 55.89 10.39
N VAL A 336 -10.44 55.01 11.22
CA VAL A 336 -11.59 54.17 10.86
C VAL A 336 -12.79 55.05 10.51
N LYS A 337 -13.04 56.11 11.28
CA LYS A 337 -14.12 57.05 10.99
C LYS A 337 -13.91 57.78 9.66
N ALA A 338 -12.70 58.27 9.38
CA ALA A 338 -12.37 58.95 8.14
C ALA A 338 -12.58 58.06 6.90
N ILE A 339 -12.16 56.78 6.98
CA ILE A 339 -12.37 55.80 5.91
C ILE A 339 -13.87 55.53 5.72
N THR A 340 -14.61 55.37 6.83
CA THR A 340 -16.05 55.12 6.79
C THR A 340 -16.80 56.29 6.15
N ASP A 341 -16.46 57.53 6.53
CA ASP A 341 -17.05 58.75 5.97
C ASP A 341 -16.72 58.89 4.47
N GLN A 342 -15.53 58.48 4.03
CA GLN A 342 -15.14 58.48 2.62
C GLN A 342 -15.92 57.43 1.79
N ILE A 343 -16.16 56.24 2.35
CA ILE A 343 -16.96 55.19 1.69
C ILE A 343 -18.43 55.60 1.58
N LEU A 344 -18.99 56.21 2.62
CA LEU A 344 -20.39 56.64 2.64
C LEU A 344 -20.62 57.95 1.87
N GLY A 345 -19.62 58.82 1.77
CA GLY A 345 -19.68 60.11 1.07
C GLY A 345 -19.39 60.07 -0.42
N GLY A 346 -18.79 58.99 -0.93
CA GLY A 346 -18.47 58.82 -2.36
C GLY A 346 -19.64 58.39 -3.26
N GLY A 347 -20.85 58.31 -2.69
CA GLY A 347 -22.08 57.92 -3.39
C GLY A 347 -23.08 59.06 -3.55
N ARG A 348 -22.69 60.17 -4.18
CA ARG A 348 -23.59 61.15 -4.82
C ARG A 348 -22.92 61.81 -6.01
#